data_AF-A0A965T8J9-F1
#
_entry.id   AF-A0A965T8J9-F1
#
_cell.length_a   1.000
_cell.length_b   1.000
_cell.length_c   1.000
_cell.angle_alpha   90.00
_cell.angle_beta   90.00
_cell.angle_gamma   90.00
#
_symmetry.space_group_name_H-M   'P 1'
#
loop_
_entity.id
_entity.type
_entity.pdbx_description
1 polymer ?
#
loop_
_entity_poly.entity_id
_entity_poly.type
_entity_poly.pdbx_seq_one_letter_code
_entity_poly.pdbx_strand_id
1 'polypeptide(L)'
;MARDNWKNNGFEDSGDSMRRTSRPSLLDGIQYQSAEPVKAQNIINSNVVISSPNSFKDVQALIDNLKRREPVIFNLEGISKDSAQRILDFMSGAAYALGGSMKRIKEYLFLVTPEGVSITVPAE
;
A
#
# COMPACT_ATOMS: atom_id res chain seq x y z
N MET A 1 64.00 17.01 10.86
CA MET A 1 65.12 16.52 10.03
C MET A 1 65.53 15.16 10.55
N ALA A 2 65.18 14.08 9.84
CA ALA A 2 65.77 12.75 9.97
C ALA A 2 65.69 12.10 8.59
N ARG A 3 66.84 11.63 8.10
CA ARG A 3 67.09 11.03 6.77
C ARG A 3 66.86 9.52 6.87
N ASP A 4 66.82 8.86 5.70
CA ASP A 4 67.32 7.50 5.38
C ASP A 4 66.42 6.88 4.28
N ASN A 5 66.70 7.06 2.98
CA ASN A 5 67.77 6.50 2.13
C ASN A 5 67.59 4.99 1.82
N TRP A 6 67.01 4.66 0.65
CA TRP A 6 66.89 3.28 0.15
C TRP A 6 67.37 3.07 -1.30
N LYS A 7 68.22 3.95 -1.84
CA LYS A 7 68.78 3.68 -3.16
C LYS A 7 69.79 2.53 -3.11
N ASN A 8 69.61 1.62 -4.07
CA ASN A 8 70.57 0.69 -4.67
C ASN A 8 70.64 -0.70 -4.04
N ASN A 9 70.05 -1.65 -4.75
CA ASN A 9 70.75 -2.87 -5.17
C ASN A 9 70.10 -3.37 -6.47
N GLY A 10 70.83 -3.24 -7.57
CA GLY A 10 70.52 -3.94 -8.82
C GLY A 10 71.09 -5.35 -8.78
N PHE A 11 70.31 -6.32 -9.28
CA PHE A 11 70.81 -7.62 -9.72
C PHE A 11 70.01 -8.05 -10.94
N GLU A 12 70.76 -8.53 -11.92
CA GLU A 12 70.37 -8.82 -13.30
C GLU A 12 69.52 -10.10 -13.48
N ASP A 13 68.91 -10.09 -14.66
CA ASP A 13 68.13 -11.08 -15.40
C ASP A 13 68.55 -12.55 -15.25
N SER A 14 67.53 -13.42 -15.09
CA SER A 14 67.57 -14.79 -15.58
C SER A 14 66.14 -15.27 -15.81
N GLY A 15 65.81 -15.45 -17.09
CA GLY A 15 64.49 -15.77 -17.58
C GLY A 15 63.92 -17.07 -17.02
N ASP A 16 62.62 -17.00 -16.71
CA ASP A 16 61.75 -18.16 -16.65
C ASP A 16 60.63 -17.96 -17.68
N SER A 17 60.62 -18.83 -18.69
CA SER A 17 59.67 -18.81 -19.80
C SER A 17 58.35 -19.45 -19.38
N MET A 18 57.60 -18.78 -18.50
CA MET A 18 56.24 -19.18 -18.17
C MET A 18 55.27 -18.74 -19.26
N ARG A 19 54.86 -19.74 -20.05
CA ARG A 19 53.75 -19.70 -21.01
C ARG A 19 52.62 -18.80 -20.52
N ARG A 20 52.40 -17.67 -21.22
CA ARG A 20 51.15 -16.92 -21.13
C ARG A 20 50.02 -17.79 -21.65
N THR A 21 49.42 -18.61 -20.80
CA THR A 21 48.04 -19.02 -21.02
C THR A 21 47.18 -17.85 -20.58
N SER A 22 46.63 -17.14 -21.56
CA SER A 22 45.59 -16.14 -21.33
C SER A 22 44.42 -16.86 -20.66
N ARG A 23 44.28 -16.72 -19.33
CA ARG A 23 43.05 -17.10 -18.63
C ARG A 23 41.95 -16.22 -19.21
N PRO A 24 40.86 -16.79 -19.76
CA PRO A 24 39.71 -15.97 -20.13
C PRO A 24 39.18 -15.33 -18.85
N SER A 25 39.13 -14.00 -18.83
CA SER A 25 38.37 -13.26 -17.83
C SER A 25 36.90 -13.62 -17.99
N LEU A 26 36.31 -14.32 -17.00
CA LEU A 26 34.88 -14.63 -16.92
C LEU A 26 33.99 -13.39 -16.70
N LEU A 27 34.49 -12.19 -17.00
CA LEU A 27 33.91 -10.92 -16.54
C LEU A 27 33.50 -9.97 -17.69
N ASP A 28 33.47 -10.42 -18.95
CA ASP A 28 33.11 -9.56 -20.09
C ASP A 28 31.62 -9.61 -20.48
N GLY A 29 30.74 -10.00 -19.55
CA GLY A 29 29.33 -10.25 -19.87
C GLY A 29 28.28 -9.67 -18.92
N ILE A 30 28.66 -9.04 -17.80
CA ILE A 30 27.66 -8.47 -16.90
C ILE A 30 27.35 -7.05 -17.38
N GLN A 31 26.44 -6.93 -18.35
CA GLN A 31 25.75 -5.67 -18.58
C GLN A 31 24.89 -5.38 -17.34
N TYR A 32 25.31 -4.39 -16.56
CA TYR A 32 24.48 -3.80 -15.52
C TYR A 32 23.33 -3.08 -16.21
N GLN A 33 22.22 -3.79 -16.43
CA GLN A 33 20.96 -3.16 -16.82
C GLN A 33 20.60 -2.20 -15.69
N SER A 34 20.61 -0.90 -15.97
CA SER A 34 20.11 0.12 -15.04
C SER A 34 18.69 -0.28 -14.66
N ALA A 35 18.48 -0.66 -13.39
CA ALA A 35 17.16 -0.97 -12.89
C ALA A 35 16.30 0.29 -13.02
N GLU A 36 15.32 0.27 -13.91
CA GLU A 36 14.27 1.29 -13.95
C GLU A 36 13.66 1.39 -12.54
N PRO A 37 13.40 2.59 -12.01
CA PRO A 37 12.72 2.72 -10.73
C PRO A 37 11.34 2.09 -10.87
N VAL A 38 11.17 0.89 -10.32
CA VAL A 38 9.87 0.28 -10.10
C VAL A 38 9.06 1.29 -9.30
N LYS A 39 8.07 1.94 -9.96
CA LYS A 39 7.11 2.79 -9.28
C LYS A 39 6.52 1.94 -8.17
N ALA A 40 6.85 2.26 -6.92
CA ALA A 40 6.20 1.66 -5.78
C ALA A 40 4.70 1.81 -6.01
N GLN A 41 4.01 0.70 -6.28
CA GLN A 41 2.57 0.71 -6.31
C GLN A 41 2.19 1.16 -4.90
N ASN A 42 1.55 2.31 -4.81
CA ASN A 42 1.03 2.81 -3.55
C ASN A 42 -0.02 1.78 -3.14
N ILE A 43 0.35 0.81 -2.29
CA ILE A 43 -0.57 -0.16 -1.73
C ILE A 43 -1.44 0.67 -0.79
N ILE A 44 -2.57 1.15 -1.32
CA ILE A 44 -3.59 1.78 -0.50
C ILE A 44 -4.09 0.66 0.41
N ASN A 45 -3.67 0.68 1.67
CA ASN A 45 -4.22 -0.19 2.71
C ASN A 45 -5.67 0.26 2.95
N SER A 46 -6.58 -0.21 2.10
CA SER A 46 -8.00 0.10 2.17
C SER A 46 -8.63 -0.75 3.29
N ASN A 47 -8.71 -0.17 4.49
CA ASN A 47 -9.46 -0.78 5.57
C ASN A 47 -10.96 -0.68 5.30
N VAL A 48 -11.71 -1.70 5.70
CA VAL A 48 -13.17 -1.69 5.74
C VAL A 48 -13.61 -1.76 7.20
N VAL A 49 -14.54 -0.90 7.58
CA VAL A 49 -15.09 -0.86 8.93
C VAL A 49 -16.40 -1.64 8.98
N ILE A 50 -16.56 -2.50 9.99
CA ILE A 50 -17.80 -3.24 10.25
C ILE A 50 -18.27 -2.90 11.67
N SER A 51 -19.54 -2.53 11.85
CA SER A 51 -20.07 -2.13 13.16
C SER A 51 -21.58 -2.39 13.32
N SER A 52 -22.04 -2.54 14.56
CA SER A 52 -23.47 -2.55 14.91
C SER A 52 -23.76 -1.35 15.81
N PRO A 53 -23.97 -0.15 15.23
CA PRO A 53 -24.11 1.08 16.01
C PRO A 53 -25.40 1.04 16.84
N ASN A 54 -25.30 1.44 18.11
CA ASN A 54 -26.44 1.55 19.02
C ASN A 54 -26.66 2.98 19.54
N SER A 55 -25.73 3.88 19.26
CA SER A 55 -25.78 5.27 19.67
C SER A 55 -25.43 6.22 18.52
N PHE A 56 -25.90 7.47 18.59
CA PHE A 56 -25.52 8.49 17.61
C PHE A 56 -24.01 8.77 17.59
N LYS A 57 -23.31 8.53 18.70
CA LYS A 57 -21.85 8.66 18.78
C LYS A 57 -21.16 7.62 17.89
N ASP A 58 -21.68 6.40 17.85
CA ASP A 58 -21.15 5.35 16.96
C ASP A 58 -21.32 5.77 15.50
N VAL A 59 -22.50 6.29 15.15
CA VAL A 59 -22.79 6.77 13.79
C VAL A 59 -21.85 7.90 13.37
N GLN A 60 -21.53 8.84 14.27
CA GLN A 60 -20.52 9.87 14.01
C GLN A 60 -19.14 9.26 13.73
N ALA A 61 -18.72 8.26 14.53
CA ALA A 61 -17.46 7.56 14.29
C ALA A 61 -17.45 6.85 12.92
N LEU A 62 -18.57 6.25 12.49
CA LEU A 62 -18.71 5.67 11.15
C LEU A 62 -18.51 6.73 10.05
N ILE A 63 -19.06 7.92 10.22
CA ILE A 63 -18.87 9.03 9.27
C ILE A 63 -17.43 9.51 9.25
N ASP A 64 -16.75 9.54 10.39
CA ASP A 64 -15.33 9.88 10.44
C ASP A 64 -14.46 8.83 9.72
N ASN A 65 -14.86 7.56 9.71
CA ASN A 65 -14.21 6.53 8.88
C ASN A 65 -14.44 6.81 7.38
N LEU A 66 -15.66 7.17 6.99
CA LEU A 66 -15.96 7.54 5.60
C LEU A 66 -15.12 8.74 5.13
N LYS A 67 -14.90 9.75 5.99
CA LYS A 67 -14.00 10.88 5.69
C LYS A 67 -12.54 10.45 5.46
N ARG A 68 -12.10 9.38 6.14
CA ARG A 68 -10.77 8.77 5.91
C ARG A 68 -10.74 7.84 4.69
N ARG A 69 -11.80 7.83 3.89
CA ARG A 69 -11.98 6.97 2.71
C ARG A 69 -12.01 5.47 3.05
N GLU A 70 -12.50 5.12 4.23
CA GLU A 70 -12.71 3.73 4.65
C GLU A 70 -14.19 3.36 4.45
N PRO A 71 -14.54 2.39 3.59
CA PRO A 71 -15.91 1.91 3.47
C PRO A 71 -16.44 1.36 4.80
N VAL A 72 -17.74 1.51 5.02
CA VAL A 72 -18.41 1.09 6.26
C VAL A 72 -19.53 0.11 5.95
N ILE A 73 -19.56 -1.00 6.65
CA ILE A 73 -20.70 -1.91 6.73
C ILE A 73 -21.30 -1.80 8.12
N PHE A 74 -22.61 -1.59 8.23
CA PHE A 74 -23.28 -1.56 9.53
C PHE A 74 -24.58 -2.34 9.59
N ASN A 75 -24.84 -2.93 10.76
CA ASN A 75 -26.06 -3.68 11.07
C ASN A 75 -26.94 -2.91 12.07
N LEU A 76 -28.24 -2.80 11.78
CA LEU A 76 -29.26 -2.14 12.62
C LEU A 76 -30.27 -3.13 13.25
N GLU A 77 -29.95 -4.42 13.27
CA GLU A 77 -30.81 -5.43 13.90
C GLU A 77 -30.97 -5.14 15.40
N GLY A 78 -32.22 -5.22 15.88
CA GLY A 78 -32.56 -4.88 17.27
C GLY A 78 -32.69 -3.37 17.57
N ILE A 79 -32.42 -2.48 16.60
CA ILE A 79 -32.67 -1.05 16.73
C ILE A 79 -34.14 -0.75 16.41
N SER A 80 -34.78 0.14 17.19
CA SER A 80 -36.17 0.53 16.93
C SER A 80 -36.31 1.17 15.55
N LYS A 81 -37.45 0.94 14.89
CA LYS A 81 -37.71 1.44 13.52
C LYS A 81 -37.45 2.95 13.38
N ASP A 82 -37.89 3.75 14.35
CA ASP A 82 -37.70 5.20 14.33
C ASP A 82 -36.22 5.60 14.44
N SER A 83 -35.46 4.90 15.30
CA SER A 83 -34.03 5.15 15.46
C SER A 83 -33.25 4.68 14.24
N ALA A 84 -33.59 3.52 13.69
CA ALA A 84 -32.98 2.98 12.48
C ALA A 84 -33.17 3.94 11.30
N GLN A 85 -34.38 4.47 11.11
CA GLN A 85 -34.64 5.46 10.06
C GLN A 85 -33.78 6.72 10.24
N ARG A 86 -33.69 7.26 11.45
CA ARG A 86 -32.83 8.43 11.74
C ARG A 86 -31.35 8.16 11.43
N ILE A 87 -30.86 6.97 11.76
CA ILE A 87 -29.48 6.56 11.42
C ILE A 87 -29.31 6.51 9.91
N LEU A 88 -30.26 5.92 9.17
CA LEU A 88 -30.22 5.84 7.71
C LEU A 88 -30.27 7.22 7.05
N ASP A 89 -31.09 8.14 7.55
CA ASP A 89 -31.16 9.51 7.05
C ASP A 89 -29.81 10.22 7.26
N PHE A 90 -29.18 10.03 8.42
CA PHE A 90 -27.89 10.63 8.72
C PHE A 90 -26.75 10.05 7.88
N MET A 91 -26.69 8.72 7.76
CA MET A 91 -25.66 8.03 6.96
C MET A 91 -25.81 8.32 5.47
N SER A 92 -27.04 8.36 4.94
CA SER A 92 -27.29 8.70 3.54
C SER A 92 -26.97 10.17 3.24
N GLY A 93 -27.31 11.09 4.14
CA GLY A 93 -26.92 12.50 4.04
C GLY A 93 -25.41 12.69 4.08
N ALA A 94 -24.71 11.98 4.97
CA ALA A 94 -23.24 12.01 5.04
C ALA A 94 -22.59 11.42 3.79
N ALA A 95 -23.09 10.28 3.30
CA ALA A 95 -22.60 9.67 2.06
C ALA A 95 -22.76 10.64 0.87
N TYR A 96 -23.94 11.26 0.75
CA TYR A 96 -24.20 12.26 -0.28
C TYR A 96 -23.24 13.46 -0.19
N ALA A 97 -23.04 14.01 1.00
CA ALA A 97 -22.14 15.14 1.22
C ALA A 97 -20.65 14.80 0.94
N LEU A 98 -20.26 13.54 1.08
CA LEU A 98 -18.90 13.04 0.83
C LEU A 98 -18.70 12.48 -0.59
N GLY A 99 -19.69 12.60 -1.48
CA GLY A 99 -19.61 12.04 -2.84
C GLY A 99 -19.59 10.50 -2.88
N GLY A 100 -20.03 9.87 -1.79
CA GLY A 100 -20.12 8.43 -1.62
C GLY A 100 -21.46 7.84 -2.04
N SER A 101 -21.64 6.55 -1.76
CA SER A 101 -22.89 5.83 -2.04
C SER A 101 -23.30 4.94 -0.87
N MET A 102 -24.60 4.71 -0.70
CA MET A 102 -25.13 3.77 0.30
C MET A 102 -25.96 2.70 -0.39
N LYS A 103 -25.77 1.44 0.02
CA LYS A 103 -26.53 0.29 -0.49
C LYS A 103 -26.97 -0.61 0.66
N ARG A 104 -28.25 -1.02 0.63
CA ARG A 104 -28.76 -2.08 1.50
C ARG A 104 -28.31 -3.43 0.95
N ILE A 105 -27.61 -4.21 1.77
CA ILE A 105 -27.14 -5.57 1.44
C ILE A 105 -28.14 -6.62 1.93
N LYS A 106 -28.72 -6.42 3.13
CA LYS A 106 -29.77 -7.27 3.73
C LYS A 106 -30.73 -6.41 4.55
N GLU A 107 -31.76 -7.02 5.16
CA GLU A 107 -32.84 -6.29 5.85
C GLU A 107 -32.33 -5.22 6.83
N TYR A 108 -31.30 -5.52 7.60
CA TYR A 108 -30.69 -4.60 8.57
C TYR A 108 -29.23 -4.27 8.27
N LEU A 109 -28.68 -4.76 7.16
CA LEU A 109 -27.26 -4.64 6.82
C LEU A 109 -27.07 -3.67 5.66
N PHE A 110 -26.25 -2.65 5.88
CA PHE A 110 -26.00 -1.56 4.93
C PHE A 110 -24.50 -1.41 4.67
N LEU A 111 -24.14 -1.07 3.45
CA LEU A 111 -22.80 -0.68 3.02
C LEU A 111 -22.83 0.79 2.61
N VAL A 112 -21.87 1.56 3.10
CA VAL A 112 -21.60 2.92 2.68
C VAL A 112 -20.18 3.00 2.16
N THR A 113 -20.02 3.50 0.95
CA THR A 113 -18.74 3.67 0.30
C THR A 113 -18.43 5.16 0.16
N PRO A 114 -17.17 5.58 0.35
CA PRO A 114 -16.72 6.93 0.02
C PRO A 114 -16.59 7.10 -1.50
N GLU A 115 -16.29 8.33 -1.94
CA GLU A 115 -15.96 8.63 -3.33
C GLU A 115 -14.83 7.71 -3.86
N GLY A 116 -14.97 7.25 -5.11
CA GLY A 116 -13.96 6.42 -5.78
C GLY A 116 -14.10 4.91 -5.57
N VAL A 117 -15.09 4.46 -4.79
CA VAL A 117 -15.39 3.03 -4.58
C VAL A 117 -16.71 2.66 -5.23
N SER A 118 -16.67 1.77 -6.24
CA SER A 118 -17.85 1.27 -6.94
C SER A 118 -18.41 -0.01 -6.30
N ILE A 119 -19.74 -0.14 -6.26
CA ILE A 119 -20.43 -1.32 -5.73
C ILE A 119 -21.01 -2.12 -6.90
N THR A 120 -20.48 -3.31 -7.17
CA THR A 120 -21.01 -4.24 -8.17
C THR A 120 -21.70 -5.41 -7.47
N VAL A 121 -22.91 -5.74 -7.91
CA VAL A 121 -23.59 -7.00 -7.54
C VAL A 121 -23.58 -7.86 -8.80
N PRO A 122 -22.95 -9.05 -8.76
CA PRO A 122 -23.00 -9.98 -9.89
C PRO A 122 -24.45 -10.28 -10.27
N ALA A 123 -24.75 -10.34 -11.57
CA ALA A 123 -26.04 -10.88 -12.01
C ALA A 123 -26.11 -12.36 -11.61
N GLU A 124 -27.21 -12.77 -10.98
CA GLU A 124 -27.53 -14.18 -10.73
C GLU A 124 -27.97 -14.90 -12.01
#